data_AF-A0A6M1SIM7-F1
#
_entry.id   AF-A0A6M1SIM7-F1
#
_cell.length_a   1.000
_cell.length_b   1.000
_cell.length_c   1.000
_cell.angle_alpha   90.00
_cell.angle_beta   90.00
_cell.angle_gamma   90.00
#
_symmetry.space_group_name_H-M   'P 1'
#
loop_
_entity.id
_entity.type
_entity.pdbx_description
1 polymer ?
#
loop_
_entity_poly.entity_id
_entity_poly.type
_entity_poly.pdbx_seq_one_letter_code
_entity_poly.pdbx_strand_id
1 'polypeptide(L)' 'MAFYVRDESTDRAVRRLAQLKNKSLTETIREAVESEYARQRRAVPLSERLAPVVQHYQSFPASGEEADKAFFDDLSGDA' A
#
# COMPACT_ATOMS: atom_id res chain seq x y z
N MET A 1 5.17 31.83 3.49
CA MET A 1 4.78 31.90 2.07
C MET A 1 3.35 31.38 1.94
N ALA A 2 2.49 32.06 1.18
CA ALA A 2 1.17 31.54 0.83
C ALA A 2 1.32 30.56 -0.33
N PHE A 3 0.82 29.34 -0.17
CA PHE A 3 0.74 28.37 -1.25
C PHE A 3 -0.35 28.83 -2.23
N TYR A 4 0.04 29.23 -3.45
CA TYR A 4 -0.88 29.71 -4.48
C TYR A 4 -0.86 28.76 -5.67
N VAL A 5 -2.01 28.17 -5.99
CA VAL A 5 -2.19 27.29 -7.14
C VAL A 5 -3.02 28.03 -8.17
N ARG A 6 -2.44 28.29 -9.35
CA ARG A 6 -3.12 28.96 -10.46
C ARG A 6 -3.66 27.93 -11.46
N ASP A 7 -4.61 27.12 -10.98
CA ASP A 7 -5.30 26.12 -11.79
C ASP A 7 -6.77 25.99 -11.34
N GLU A 8 -7.69 26.22 -12.28
CA GLU A 8 -9.13 26.17 -12.03
C GLU A 8 -9.62 24.75 -11.72
N SER A 9 -8.95 23.73 -12.23
CA SER A 9 -9.32 22.33 -11.94
C SER A 9 -9.04 21.98 -10.48
N THR A 10 -7.90 22.44 -9.97
CA THR A 10 -7.48 22.27 -8.57
C THR A 10 -8.35 23.06 -7.62
N ASP A 11 -8.66 24.33 -7.91
CA ASP A 11 -9.58 25.12 -7.06
C ASP A 11 -10.96 24.44 -6.94
N ARG A 12 -11.53 23.98 -8.06
CA ARG A 12 -12.80 23.22 -8.04
C ARG A 12 -12.70 21.91 -7.26
N ALA A 13 -11.58 21.19 -7.34
CA ALA A 13 -11.38 19.97 -6.57
C ALA A 13 -11.32 20.25 -5.05
N VAL A 14 -10.54 21.25 -4.63
CA VAL A 14 -10.42 21.65 -3.23
C VAL A 14 -11.76 22.14 -2.69
N ARG A 15 -12.51 22.95 -3.44
CA ARG A 15 -13.84 23.44 -3.03
C ARG A 15 -14.84 22.31 -2.82
N ARG A 16 -14.90 21.34 -3.73
CA ARG A 16 -15.77 20.16 -3.58
C ARG A 16 -15.44 19.38 -2.30
N LEU A 17 -14.16 19.14 -2.04
CA LEU A 17 -13.74 18.42 -0.84
C LEU A 17 -14.01 19.23 0.44
N ALA A 18 -13.81 20.54 0.40
CA ALA A 18 -14.07 21.43 1.52
C ALA A 18 -15.55 21.49 1.88
N GLN A 19 -16.43 21.55 0.87
CA GLN A 19 -17.88 21.45 1.05
C GLN A 19 -18.27 20.11 1.66
N LEU A 20 -17.71 19.00 1.16
CA LEU A 20 -18.00 17.66 1.68
C LEU A 20 -17.56 17.49 3.15
N LYS A 21 -16.41 18.07 3.52
CA LYS A 21 -15.87 18.01 4.88
C LYS A 21 -16.41 19.09 5.82
N ASN A 22 -17.15 20.07 5.30
CA ASN A 22 -17.55 21.29 5.99
C ASN A 22 -16.37 22.02 6.66
N LYS A 23 -15.29 22.25 5.89
CA LYS A 23 -14.03 22.84 6.37
C LYS A 23 -13.57 23.99 5.49
N SER A 24 -12.64 24.80 6.01
CA SER A 24 -11.99 25.85 5.21
C SER A 24 -11.13 25.23 4.09
N LEU A 25 -10.87 25.99 3.02
CA LEU A 25 -9.99 25.53 1.92
C LEU A 25 -8.59 25.18 2.43
N THR A 26 -8.02 26.03 3.30
CA THR A 26 -6.68 25.82 3.86
C THR A 26 -6.60 24.56 4.71
N GLU A 27 -7.59 24.33 5.58
CA GLU A 27 -7.64 23.11 6.40
C GLU A 27 -7.85 21.86 5.53
N THR A 28 -8.71 21.95 4.53
CA THR A 28 -8.98 20.88 3.58
C THR A 28 -7.72 20.50 2.80
N ILE A 29 -6.95 21.47 2.32
CA ILE A 29 -5.68 21.25 1.62
C ILE A 29 -4.69 20.56 2.55
N ARG A 30 -4.51 21.07 3.77
CA ARG A 30 -3.60 20.48 4.76
C ARG A 30 -3.93 19.01 5.00
N GLU A 31 -5.18 18.71 5.32
CA GLU A 31 -5.59 17.33 5.61
C GLU A 31 -5.48 16.41 4.41
N ALA A 32 -5.83 16.89 3.22
CA ALA A 32 -5.75 16.08 2.00
C ALA A 32 -4.29 15.69 1.71
N VAL A 33 -3.37 16.66 1.80
CA VAL A 33 -1.94 16.45 1.57
C VAL A 33 -1.34 15.54 2.64
N GLU A 34 -1.63 15.78 3.92
CA GLU A 34 -1.13 14.93 5.01
C GLU A 34 -1.67 13.50 4.92
N SER A 35 -2.95 13.34 4.57
CA SER A 35 -3.56 12.02 4.40
C SER A 35 -2.93 11.27 3.24
N GLU A 36 -2.70 11.93 2.11
CA GLU A 36 -2.08 11.29 0.95
C GLU A 36 -0.61 10.97 1.20
N TYR A 37 0.13 11.90 1.80
CA TYR A 37 1.50 11.64 2.23
C TYR A 37 1.57 10.44 3.19
N ALA A 38 0.65 10.35 4.15
CA ALA A 38 0.56 9.21 5.05
C ALA A 38 0.19 7.92 4.30
N ARG A 39 -0.71 7.95 3.31
CA ARG A 39 -1.02 6.77 2.47
C ARG A 39 0.21 6.29 1.71
N GLN A 40 0.95 7.21 1.07
CA GLN A 40 2.16 6.89 0.32
C GLN A 40 3.26 6.38 1.25
N ARG A 41 3.44 6.99 2.43
CA ARG A 41 4.43 6.56 3.42
C ARG A 41 4.06 5.22 4.09
N ARG A 42 2.76 4.96 4.27
CA ARG A 42 2.22 3.69 4.79
C ARG A 42 2.06 2.63 3.71
N ALA A 43 2.40 2.93 2.45
CA ALA A 43 2.56 1.89 1.44
C ALA A 43 3.80 1.09 1.82
N VAL A 44 3.63 0.20 2.81
CA VAL A 44 4.64 -0.72 3.29
C VAL A 44 5.14 -1.47 2.05
N PRO A 45 6.45 -1.42 1.74
CA PRO A 45 7.02 -2.17 0.63
C PRO A 45 6.56 -3.63 0.67
N LEU A 46 6.34 -4.24 -0.49
CA LEU A 46 5.88 -5.63 -0.57
C LEU A 46 6.77 -6.56 0.27
N SER A 47 8.08 -6.31 0.27
CA SER A 47 9.07 -7.03 1.09
C SER A 47 8.75 -6.96 2.59
N GLU A 48 8.45 -5.78 3.12
CA GLU A 48 8.08 -5.59 4.53
C GLU A 48 6.70 -6.19 4.86
N ARG A 49 5.76 -6.18 3.90
CA ARG A 49 4.46 -6.85 4.07
C ARG A 49 4.59 -8.37 4.13
N LEU A 50 5.53 -8.94 3.37
CA LEU A 50 5.78 -10.38 3.32
C LEU A 50 6.70 -10.88 4.43
N ALA A 51 7.47 -10.00 5.09
CA ALA A 51 8.41 -10.37 6.13
C ALA A 51 7.81 -11.27 7.25
N PRO A 52 6.59 -11.02 7.77
CA PRO A 52 5.99 -11.90 8.78
C PRO A 52 5.67 -13.30 8.23
N VAL A 53 5.23 -13.41 6.97
CA VAL A 53 4.92 -14.69 6.31
C VAL A 53 6.21 -15.48 6.08
N VAL A 54 7.25 -14.80 5.58
CA VAL A 54 8.58 -15.40 5.37
C VAL A 54 9.18 -15.86 6.69
N GLN A 55 9.12 -15.05 7.75
CA GLN A 55 9.59 -15.46 9.08
C GLN A 55 8.82 -16.65 9.64
N HIS A 56 7.50 -16.69 9.45
CA HIS A 56 6.70 -17.83 9.86
C HIS A 56 7.11 -19.10 9.10
N TYR A 57 7.27 -19.02 7.78
CA TYR A 57 7.76 -20.13 6.97
C TYR A 57 9.16 -20.60 7.39
N GLN A 58 10.08 -19.66 7.66
CA GLN A 58 11.44 -19.97 8.11
C GLN A 58 11.50 -20.53 9.55
N SER A 59 10.42 -20.41 10.33
CA SER A 59 10.36 -21.02 11.67
C SER A 59 10.17 -22.53 11.64
N PHE A 60 9.71 -23.10 10.52
CA PHE A 60 9.56 -24.54 10.38
C PHE A 60 10.93 -25.20 10.15
N PRO A 61 11.21 -26.35 10.81
CA PRO A 61 12.43 -27.09 10.55
C PRO A 61 12.46 -27.58 9.11
N ALA A 62 13.65 -27.65 8.50
CA ALA A 62 13.80 -28.24 7.18
C ALA A 62 13.33 -29.70 7.23
N SER A 63 12.44 -30.09 6.31
CA SER A 63 11.92 -31.46 6.21
C SER A 63 13.01 -32.47 5.81
N GLY A 64 14.08 -32.01 5.17
CA GLY A 64 15.11 -32.88 4.58
C GLY A 64 14.65 -33.61 3.32
N GLU A 65 13.41 -33.34 2.89
CA GLU A 65 12.85 -33.86 1.63
C GLU A 65 13.24 -32.91 0.49
N GLU A 66 13.72 -33.48 -0.62
CA GLU A 66 13.95 -32.71 -1.84
C GLU A 66 12.62 -32.60 -2.60
N ALA A 67 12.17 -31.37 -2.83
CA ALA A 67 11.08 -31.08 -3.76
C ALA A 67 11.62 -31.21 -5.19
N ASP A 68 11.91 -32.44 -5.59
CA ASP A 68 12.45 -32.79 -6.90
C ASP A 68 11.33 -32.93 -7.95
N LYS A 69 11.70 -33.30 -9.16
CA LYS A 69 10.73 -33.48 -10.25
C LYS A 69 9.70 -34.58 -9.93
N ALA A 70 10.11 -35.67 -9.29
CA ALA A 70 9.21 -36.76 -8.96
C ALA A 70 8.15 -36.33 -7.93
N PHE A 71 8.54 -35.50 -6.96
CA PHE A 71 7.62 -34.87 -6.01
C PHE A 71 6.56 -34.01 -6.72
N PHE A 72 6.98 -33.18 -7.68
CA PHE A 72 6.03 -32.31 -8.39
C PHE A 72 5.16 -33.06 -9.39
N ASP A 73 5.67 -34.10 -10.04
CA ASP A 73 4.91 -34.95 -10.98
C ASP A 73 3.79 -35.73 -10.23
N ASP A 74 4.06 -36.20 -9.00
CA ASP A 74 3.03 -36.79 -8.11
C ASP A 74 1.98 -35.75 -7.67
N LEU A 75 2.41 -34.54 -7.32
CA LEU A 75 1.53 -33.45 -6.90
C LEU A 75 0.62 -32.94 -8.03
N SER A 76 1.11 -32.90 -9.27
CA SER A 76 0.33 -32.47 -10.44
C SER A 76 -0.61 -33.55 -10.97
N GLY A 77 -0.43 -34.81 -10.55
CA GLY A 77 -1.16 -35.96 -11.08
C GLY A 77 -0.68 -36.42 -12.46
N ASP A 78 0.55 -36.06 -12.83
CA ASP A 78 1.21 -36.46 -14.09
C ASP A 78 2.06 -37.75 -13.93
N ALA A 79 1.89 -38.46 -12.81
CA ALA A 79 2.61 -39.70 -12.45
C ALA A 79 2.28 -40.92 -13.34
#